data_AF-A0A7D5VD30-F1
#
_entry.id   AF-A0A7D5VD30-F1
#
_cell.length_a   1.000
_cell.length_b   1.000
_cell.length_c   1.000
_cell.angle_alpha   90.00
_cell.angle_beta   90.00
_cell.angle_gamma   90.00
#
_symmetry.space_group_name_H-M   'P 1'
#
loop_
_entity.id
_entity.type
_entity.pdbx_description
1 polymer ?
#
loop_
_entity_poly.entity_id
_entity_poly.type
_entity_poly.pdbx_seq_one_letter_code
_entity_poly.pdbx_strand_id
1 'polypeptide(L)'
;MTTHPADPRTARHPTALWGVSLASMGVCLLSWVLCWVNAYVVHDDLPNACGDLRRRSFPPEVTCAFADGTLTGANASWIEALFFASLVAFVLLTSMALALEIVRRK
;
A
#
# COMPACT_ATOMS: atom_id res chain seq x y z
N MET A 1 11.82 -7.96 48.61
CA MET A 1 10.94 -7.48 47.52
C MET A 1 11.84 -7.12 46.35
N THR A 2 12.08 -8.06 45.44
CA THR A 2 13.00 -7.89 44.30
C THR A 2 12.18 -7.39 43.11
N THR A 3 12.34 -6.12 42.78
CA THR A 3 11.81 -5.52 41.55
C THR A 3 12.58 -6.10 40.36
N HIS A 4 11.89 -6.89 39.55
CA HIS A 4 12.43 -7.40 38.28
C HIS A 4 12.70 -6.18 37.37
N PRO A 5 13.93 -5.95 36.87
CA PRO A 5 14.17 -4.85 35.95
C PRO A 5 13.36 -5.13 34.68
N ALA A 6 12.47 -4.20 34.32
CA ALA A 6 11.75 -4.24 33.07
C ALA A 6 12.78 -4.22 31.93
N ASP A 7 12.87 -5.31 31.18
CA ASP A 7 13.85 -5.46 30.10
C ASP A 7 13.59 -4.36 29.05
N PRO A 8 14.53 -3.43 28.81
CA PRO A 8 14.36 -2.33 27.86
C PRO A 8 14.08 -2.81 26.42
N ARG A 9 14.35 -4.08 26.10
CA ARG A 9 13.97 -4.69 24.82
C ARG A 9 12.46 -4.78 24.60
N THR A 10 11.68 -4.99 25.67
CA THR A 10 10.22 -5.12 25.58
C THR A 10 9.52 -3.79 25.29
N ALA A 11 10.11 -2.66 25.72
CA ALA A 11 9.57 -1.32 25.43
C ALA A 11 9.94 -0.81 24.03
N ARG A 12 11.06 -1.28 23.46
CA ARG A 12 11.56 -0.87 22.13
C ARG A 12 10.86 -1.59 20.97
N HIS A 13 10.36 -2.81 21.18
CA HIS A 13 9.62 -3.58 20.17
C HIS A 13 8.29 -2.96 19.71
N PRO A 14 7.37 -2.54 20.61
CA PRO A 14 6.06 -2.01 20.21
C PRO A 14 6.17 -0.67 19.46
N THR A 15 7.08 0.22 19.86
CA THR A 15 7.30 1.49 19.15
C THR A 15 7.90 1.29 17.76
N ALA A 16 8.79 0.31 17.60
CA ALA A 16 9.33 -0.06 16.29
C ALA A 16 8.24 -0.63 15.36
N LEU A 17 7.36 -1.51 15.88
CA LEU A 17 6.23 -2.07 15.12
C LEU A 17 5.29 -0.98 14.59
N TRP A 18 4.93 -0.01 15.42
CA TRP A 18 4.15 1.15 15.00
C TRP A 18 4.88 1.99 13.93
N GLY A 19 6.19 2.20 14.10
CA GLY A 19 7.00 2.91 13.12
C GLY A 19 7.02 2.23 11.75
N VAL A 20 7.26 0.91 11.71
CA VAL A 20 7.26 0.14 10.44
C VAL A 20 5.86 0.10 9.84
N SER A 21 4.82 -0.02 10.66
CA SER A 21 3.44 0.04 10.21
C SER A 21 3.13 1.38 9.53
N LEU A 22 3.44 2.51 10.16
CA LEU A 22 3.26 3.83 9.57
C LEU A 22 4.07 4.02 8.28
N ALA A 23 5.31 3.52 8.24
CA ALA A 23 6.13 3.53 7.03
C ALA A 23 5.48 2.73 5.89
N SER A 24 4.96 1.53 6.17
CA SER A 24 4.26 0.71 5.18
C SER A 24 2.98 1.37 4.66
N MET A 25 2.23 2.05 5.53
CA MET A 25 1.09 2.86 5.10
C MET A 25 1.51 4.04 4.22
N GLY A 26 2.63 4.69 4.54
CA GLY A 26 3.22 5.73 3.70
C GLY A 26 3.57 5.25 2.30
N VAL A 27 4.22 4.09 2.19
CA VAL A 27 4.53 3.46 0.89
C VAL A 27 3.25 3.14 0.12
N CYS A 28 2.25 2.57 0.78
CA CYS A 28 0.95 2.26 0.18
C CYS A 28 0.28 3.52 -0.39
N LEU A 29 0.24 4.61 0.38
CA LEU A 29 -0.33 5.88 -0.06
C LEU A 29 0.45 6.52 -1.20
N LEU A 30 1.79 6.48 -1.15
CA LEU A 30 2.63 6.99 -2.24
C LEU A 30 2.41 6.21 -3.54
N SER A 31 2.39 4.87 -3.47
CA SER A 31 2.08 4.02 -4.62
C SER A 31 0.68 4.30 -5.16
N TRP A 32 -0.30 4.53 -4.29
CA TRP A 32 -1.66 4.90 -4.70
C TRP A 32 -1.71 6.24 -5.42
N VAL A 33 -1.04 7.27 -4.88
CA VAL A 33 -0.95 8.60 -5.53
C VAL A 33 -0.27 8.50 -6.88
N LEU A 34 0.81 7.70 -7.02
CA LEU A 34 1.48 7.49 -8.30
C LEU A 34 0.54 6.84 -9.33
N CYS A 35 -0.22 5.81 -8.94
CA CYS A 35 -1.22 5.18 -9.80
C CYS A 35 -2.32 6.19 -10.20
N TRP A 36 -2.76 7.02 -9.25
CA TRP A 36 -3.76 8.04 -9.50
C TRP A 36 -3.28 9.10 -10.49
N VAL A 37 -2.07 9.63 -10.32
CA VAL A 37 -1.46 10.60 -11.24
C VAL A 37 -1.28 9.99 -12.63
N ASN A 38 -0.82 8.74 -12.71
CA ASN A 38 -0.71 8.03 -13.99
C ASN A 38 -2.07 7.92 -14.69
N ALA A 39 -3.11 7.50 -13.96
CA ALA A 39 -4.46 7.31 -14.50
C ALA A 39 -5.17 8.61 -14.90
N TYR A 40 -5.07 9.68 -14.11
CA TYR A 40 -5.89 10.89 -14.26
C TYR A 40 -5.14 12.13 -14.72
N VAL A 41 -3.81 12.12 -14.74
CA VAL A 41 -3.01 13.27 -15.21
C VAL A 41 -2.26 12.91 -16.48
N VAL A 42 -1.63 11.74 -16.52
CA VAL A 42 -0.84 11.31 -17.70
C VAL A 42 -1.74 10.75 -18.79
N HIS A 43 -2.77 9.98 -18.41
CA HIS A 43 -3.64 9.26 -19.35
C HIS A 43 -5.07 9.81 -19.40
N ASP A 44 -5.28 11.08 -19.05
CA ASP A 44 -6.62 11.71 -19.03
C ASP A 44 -7.25 11.85 -20.43
N ASP A 45 -6.43 11.93 -21.49
CA ASP A 45 -6.87 12.03 -22.89
C ASP A 45 -7.03 10.68 -23.59
N LEU A 46 -6.49 9.61 -22.99
CA LEU A 46 -6.62 8.23 -23.50
C LEU A 46 -8.09 7.80 -23.73
N PRO A 47 -9.08 8.20 -22.88
CA PRO A 47 -10.50 7.92 -23.08
C PRO A 47 -11.08 8.42 -24.40
N ASN A 48 -10.52 9.50 -24.95
CA ASN A 48 -11.10 10.18 -26.12
C ASN A 48 -10.56 9.62 -27.45
N ALA A 49 -9.43 8.91 -27.42
CA ALA A 49 -8.74 8.40 -28.62
C ALA A 49 -8.86 6.88 -28.81
N CYS A 50 -9.60 6.20 -27.91
CA CYS A 50 -9.50 4.76 -27.73
C CYS A 50 -10.88 4.09 -27.82
N GLY A 51 -10.97 3.06 -28.66
CA GLY A 51 -12.22 2.33 -28.91
C GLY A 51 -12.62 1.37 -27.79
N ASP A 52 -11.65 0.86 -27.01
CA ASP A 52 -11.92 -0.12 -25.95
C ASP A 52 -11.19 0.22 -24.64
N LEU A 53 -11.85 1.01 -23.79
CA LEU A 53 -11.33 1.41 -22.48
C LEU A 53 -11.55 0.34 -21.42
N ARG A 54 -10.51 0.06 -20.63
CA ARG A 54 -10.60 -0.75 -19.41
C ARG A 54 -10.16 0.10 -18.23
N ARG A 55 -11.13 0.44 -17.38
CA ARG A 55 -10.91 1.16 -16.11
C ARG A 55 -10.89 0.19 -14.95
N ARG A 56 -9.85 0.27 -14.13
CA ARG A 56 -9.75 -0.43 -12.85
C ARG A 56 -9.76 0.60 -11.73
N SER A 57 -10.60 0.37 -10.74
CA SER A 57 -10.77 1.30 -9.61
C SER A 57 -9.65 1.17 -8.59
N PHE A 58 -9.01 0.01 -8.50
CA PHE A 58 -8.06 -0.29 -7.44
C PHE A 58 -7.02 -1.38 -7.80
N PRO A 59 -5.72 -1.03 -7.85
CA PRO A 59 -5.18 0.33 -7.93
C PRO A 59 -5.79 1.11 -9.12
N PRO A 60 -5.93 2.46 -9.05
CA PRO A 60 -6.50 3.25 -10.15
C PRO A 60 -5.72 3.06 -11.44
N GLU A 61 -6.39 2.64 -12.50
CA GLU A 61 -5.78 2.35 -13.79
C GLU A 61 -6.76 2.67 -14.93
N VAL A 62 -6.26 3.31 -15.98
CA VAL A 62 -7.00 3.54 -17.22
C VAL A 62 -6.18 2.96 -18.35
N THR A 63 -6.60 1.81 -18.86
CA THR A 63 -5.91 1.13 -19.95
C THR A 63 -6.71 1.19 -21.24
N CYS A 64 -5.97 1.25 -22.34
CA CYS A 64 -6.50 1.20 -23.69
C CYS A 64 -5.92 0.02 -24.43
N ALA A 65 -6.80 -0.86 -24.88
CA ALA A 65 -6.46 -1.99 -25.71
C ALA A 65 -6.62 -1.62 -27.18
N PHE A 66 -5.54 -1.66 -27.93
CA PHE A 66 -5.57 -1.49 -29.38
C PHE A 66 -5.81 -2.84 -30.07
N ALA A 67 -6.32 -2.79 -31.31
CA ALA A 67 -6.64 -3.98 -32.11
C ALA A 67 -5.41 -4.85 -32.43
N ASP A 68 -4.21 -4.28 -32.33
CA ASP A 68 -2.92 -4.97 -32.49
C ASP A 68 -2.47 -5.69 -31.19
N GLY A 69 -3.26 -5.62 -30.12
CA GLY A 69 -2.97 -6.22 -28.83
C GLY A 69 -2.07 -5.38 -27.93
N THR A 70 -1.68 -4.17 -28.34
CA THR A 70 -0.91 -3.27 -27.48
C THR A 70 -1.80 -2.65 -26.40
N LEU A 71 -1.26 -2.55 -25.18
CA LEU A 71 -1.91 -1.94 -24.02
C LEU A 71 -1.17 -0.66 -23.66
N THR A 72 -1.86 0.48 -23.71
CA THR A 72 -1.35 1.76 -23.21
C THR A 72 -2.07 2.18 -21.95
N GLY A 73 -1.39 2.94 -21.09
CA GLY A 73 -1.95 3.40 -19.82
C GLY A 73 -1.93 2.38 -18.68
N ALA A 74 -1.38 1.18 -18.93
CA ALA A 74 -1.23 0.17 -17.89
C ALA A 74 -0.25 0.61 -16.80
N ASN A 75 -0.61 0.37 -15.54
CA ASN A 75 0.30 0.62 -14.44
C ASN A 75 1.47 -0.36 -14.51
N ALA A 76 2.66 0.09 -14.11
CA ALA A 76 3.80 -0.82 -14.02
C ALA A 76 3.54 -1.88 -12.94
N SER A 77 3.67 -3.16 -13.30
CA SER A 77 3.34 -4.30 -12.41
C SER A 77 4.08 -4.27 -11.07
N TRP A 78 5.28 -3.70 -11.04
CA TRP A 78 6.06 -3.54 -9.81
C TRP A 78 5.44 -2.52 -8.83
N ILE A 79 4.74 -1.49 -9.33
CA ILE A 79 4.02 -0.52 -8.48
C ILE A 79 2.82 -1.19 -7.83
N GLU A 80 2.08 -2.02 -8.57
CA GLU A 80 0.96 -2.78 -8.02
C GLU A 80 1.42 -3.75 -6.94
N ALA A 81 2.52 -4.46 -7.18
CA ALA A 81 3.11 -5.37 -6.21
C ALA A 81 3.52 -4.63 -4.92
N LEU A 82 4.16 -3.47 -5.04
CA LEU A 82 4.52 -2.62 -3.89
C LEU A 82 3.28 -2.14 -3.12
N PHE A 83 2.23 -1.74 -3.82
CA PHE A 83 0.97 -1.32 -3.21
C PHE A 83 0.34 -2.44 -2.38
N PHE A 84 0.15 -3.63 -2.95
CA PHE A 84 -0.45 -4.75 -2.22
C PHE A 84 0.45 -5.28 -1.11
N ALA A 85 1.76 -5.38 -1.33
CA ALA A 85 2.70 -5.85 -0.32
C ALA A 85 2.74 -4.91 0.89
N SER A 86 2.78 -3.60 0.65
CA SER A 86 2.77 -2.60 1.72
C SER A 86 1.44 -2.54 2.48
N LEU A 87 0.30 -2.73 1.79
CA LEU A 87 -1.02 -2.84 2.42
C LEU A 87 -1.11 -4.08 3.33
N VAL A 88 -0.67 -5.25 2.85
CA VAL A 88 -0.66 -6.48 3.65
C VAL A 88 0.26 -6.34 4.85
N ALA A 89 1.47 -5.79 4.65
CA ALA A 89 2.40 -5.52 5.75
C ALA A 89 1.78 -4.60 6.80
N PHE A 90 1.11 -3.52 6.40
CA PHE A 90 0.41 -2.62 7.30
C PHE A 90 -0.64 -3.36 8.13
N VAL A 91 -1.52 -4.14 7.50
CA VAL A 91 -2.57 -4.90 8.19
C VAL A 91 -1.98 -5.90 9.19
N LEU A 92 -0.95 -6.64 8.81
CA LEU A 92 -0.31 -7.61 9.70
C LEU A 92 0.38 -6.93 10.89
N LEU A 93 1.17 -5.89 10.65
CA LEU A 93 1.92 -5.19 11.71
C LEU A 93 0.99 -4.43 12.67
N THR A 94 -0.05 -3.78 12.17
CA THR A 94 -1.08 -3.14 13.02
C THR A 94 -1.83 -4.18 13.86
N SER A 95 -2.27 -5.28 13.26
CA SER A 95 -3.00 -6.33 13.98
C SER A 95 -2.15 -6.94 15.10
N MET A 96 -0.86 -7.19 14.84
CA MET A 96 0.09 -7.67 15.84
C MET A 96 0.30 -6.64 16.95
N ALA A 97 0.51 -5.37 16.62
CA ALA A 97 0.66 -4.30 17.60
C ALA A 97 -0.58 -4.17 18.51
N LEU A 98 -1.78 -4.23 17.93
CA LEU A 98 -3.04 -4.19 18.66
C LEU A 98 -3.21 -5.41 19.59
N ALA A 99 -2.90 -6.62 19.10
CA ALA A 99 -2.97 -7.84 19.91
C ALA A 99 -2.03 -7.76 21.12
N LEU A 100 -0.80 -7.26 20.94
CA LEU A 100 0.16 -7.07 22.02
C LEU A 100 -0.32 -6.04 23.05
N GLU A 101 -0.93 -4.94 22.60
CA GLU A 101 -1.53 -3.94 23.50
C GLU A 101 -2.71 -4.50 24.29
N ILE A 102 -3.58 -5.31 23.66
CA ILE A 102 -4.71 -5.96 24.35
C ILE A 102 -4.21 -6.93 25.43
N VAL A 103 -3.21 -7.75 25.12
CA VAL A 103 -2.62 -8.69 26.09
C VAL A 103 -1.95 -7.93 27.23
N ARG A 104 -1.27 -6.82 26.96
CA ARG A 104 -0.61 -6.00 27.98
C ARG A 104 -1.58 -5.29 28.92
N ARG A 105 -2.81 -5.01 28.48
CA ARG A 105 -3.85 -4.34 29.27
C ARG A 105 -4.68 -5.29 30.13
N LYS A 106 -4.59 -6.60 29.92
CA LYS A 106 -5.20 -7.63 30.76
C LYS A 106 -4.27 -8.00 31.92
#